data_AF-A0A662ITW8-F1
#
_entry.id   AF-A0A662ITW8-F1
#
_cell.length_a   1.000
_cell.length_b   1.000
_cell.length_c   1.000
_cell.angle_alpha   90.00
_cell.angle_beta   90.00
_cell.angle_gamma   90.00
#
_symmetry.space_group_name_H-M   'P 1'
#
loop_
_entity.id
_entity.type
_entity.pdbx_description
1 polymer ?
#
loop_
_entity_poly.entity_id
_entity_poly.type
_entity_poly.pdbx_seq_one_letter_code
_entity_poly.pdbx_strand_id
1 'polypeptide(L)'
;LTFLSFIEKLSDEDLVDIARVRGKETPRELIPLCGKKLDLEGVLFFMKTVLQDHCHWFTMHVFVDDGWLRVILRHQWGRKWSRWLRAYMESLSLSILQASPSFEEEADDYVIFTLKIRGKGA
;
A
#
# COMPACT_ATOMS: atom_id res chain seq x y z
N LEU A 1 -18.73 -0.15 -12.05
CA LEU A 1 -18.40 0.46 -13.37
C LEU A 1 -18.24 1.98 -13.28
N THR A 2 -19.09 2.73 -12.56
CA THR A 2 -19.03 4.21 -12.51
C THR A 2 -17.72 4.80 -11.97
N PHE A 3 -17.15 4.24 -10.89
CA PHE A 3 -15.89 4.74 -10.31
C PHE A 3 -14.67 4.53 -11.22
N LEU A 4 -14.59 3.38 -11.88
CA LEU A 4 -13.50 3.08 -12.82
C LEU A 4 -13.47 4.05 -14.00
N SER A 5 -14.64 4.41 -14.53
CA SER A 5 -14.73 5.41 -15.60
C SER A 5 -14.19 6.78 -15.19
N PHE A 6 -14.23 7.15 -13.90
CA PHE A 6 -13.60 8.38 -13.41
C PHE A 6 -12.07 8.25 -13.31
N ILE A 7 -11.57 7.14 -12.77
CA ILE A 7 -10.12 6.87 -12.72
C ILE A 7 -9.51 6.91 -14.13
N GLU A 8 -10.21 6.36 -15.12
CA GLU A 8 -9.73 6.36 -16.50
C GLU A 8 -9.61 7.75 -17.11
N LYS A 9 -10.30 8.76 -16.57
CA LYS A 9 -10.19 10.16 -17.03
C LYS A 9 -9.05 10.93 -16.40
N LEU A 10 -8.50 10.47 -15.28
CA LEU A 10 -7.35 11.11 -14.64
C LEU A 10 -6.09 10.84 -15.46
N SER A 11 -5.19 11.82 -15.52
CA SER A 11 -3.85 11.58 -16.03
C SER A 11 -3.10 10.65 -15.07
N ASP A 12 -2.11 9.91 -15.59
CA ASP A 12 -1.29 9.04 -14.74
C ASP A 12 -0.47 9.84 -13.71
N GLU A 13 -0.13 11.10 -14.03
CA GLU A 13 0.60 12.00 -13.14
C GLU A 13 -0.28 12.43 -11.96
N ASP A 14 -1.48 12.95 -12.23
CA ASP A 14 -2.44 13.34 -11.18
C ASP A 14 -2.75 12.15 -10.26
N LEU A 15 -2.93 10.97 -10.86
CA LEU A 15 -3.23 9.75 -10.15
C LEU A 15 -2.11 9.36 -9.18
N VAL A 16 -0.85 9.44 -9.63
CA VAL A 16 0.33 9.16 -8.79
C VAL A 16 0.49 10.21 -7.70
N ASP A 17 0.26 11.49 -7.99
CA ASP A 17 0.42 12.55 -7.00
C ASP A 17 -0.65 12.48 -5.91
N ILE A 18 -1.90 12.20 -6.28
CA ILE A 18 -2.97 11.91 -5.32
C ILE A 18 -2.59 10.70 -4.45
N ALA A 19 -2.10 9.62 -5.07
CA ALA A 19 -1.68 8.42 -4.33
C ALA A 19 -0.57 8.72 -3.32
N ARG A 20 0.43 9.52 -3.70
CA ARG A 20 1.55 9.91 -2.83
C ARG A 20 1.09 10.71 -1.63
N VAL A 21 0.24 11.72 -1.84
CA VAL A 21 -0.32 12.53 -0.75
C VAL A 21 -1.11 11.64 0.21
N ARG A 22 -2.02 10.81 -0.33
CA ARG A 22 -2.86 9.93 0.50
C ARG A 22 -2.07 8.84 1.20
N GLY A 23 -1.05 8.27 0.56
CA GLY A 23 -0.16 7.28 1.15
C GLY A 23 0.64 7.83 2.32
N LYS A 24 0.87 9.15 2.36
CA LYS A 24 1.54 9.81 3.48
C LYS A 24 0.59 10.14 4.63
N GLU A 25 -0.55 10.75 4.33
CA GLU A 25 -1.44 11.37 5.31
C GLU A 25 -2.40 10.36 5.96
N THR A 26 -3.12 9.59 5.14
CA THR A 26 -4.16 8.68 5.60
C THR A 26 -3.67 7.67 6.64
N PRO A 27 -2.56 6.93 6.45
CA PRO A 27 -2.12 5.97 7.46
C PRO A 27 -1.63 6.65 8.74
N ARG A 28 -1.07 7.87 8.68
CA ARG A 28 -0.65 8.62 9.86
C ARG A 28 -1.82 9.04 10.75
N GLU A 29 -2.97 9.29 10.14
CA GLU A 29 -4.21 9.60 10.86
C GLU A 29 -4.90 8.33 11.37
N LEU A 30 -5.04 7.31 10.52
CA LEU A 30 -5.90 6.16 10.81
C LEU A 30 -5.23 5.08 11.67
N ILE A 31 -3.91 4.88 11.55
CA ILE A 31 -3.21 3.87 12.37
C ILE A 31 -3.35 4.16 13.88
N PRO A 32 -3.10 5.39 14.36
CA PRO A 32 -3.27 5.72 15.78
C PRO A 32 -4.73 5.63 16.25
N LEU A 33 -5.70 5.98 15.41
CA LEU A 33 -7.13 5.86 15.73
C LEU A 33 -7.54 4.40 15.95
N CYS A 34 -6.83 3.45 15.34
CA CYS A 34 -7.01 2.01 15.59
C CYS A 34 -6.24 1.51 16.83
N GLY A 35 -5.64 2.39 17.63
CA GLY A 35 -4.82 2.02 18.79
C GLY A 35 -3.47 1.39 18.42
N LYS A 36 -3.00 1.59 17.18
CA LYS A 36 -1.73 1.03 16.68
C LYS A 36 -0.64 2.10 16.62
N LYS A 37 0.62 1.65 16.65
CA LYS A 37 1.80 2.51 16.52
C LYS A 37 2.16 2.70 15.05
N LEU A 38 2.85 3.80 14.74
CA LEU A 38 3.40 4.07 13.40
C LEU A 38 4.68 3.26 13.16
N ASP A 39 4.53 1.94 13.11
CA ASP A 39 5.59 0.96 12.87
C ASP A 39 5.11 -0.13 11.89
N LEU A 40 5.95 -1.14 11.63
CA LEU A 40 5.63 -2.21 10.69
C LEU A 40 4.37 -2.99 11.09
N GLU A 41 4.17 -3.26 12.39
CA GLU A 41 2.99 -3.97 12.86
C GLU A 41 1.72 -3.13 12.61
N GLY A 42 1.77 -1.84 12.94
CA GLY A 42 0.65 -0.93 12.68
C GLY A 42 0.34 -0.76 11.20
N VAL A 43 1.35 -0.69 10.34
CA VAL A 43 1.19 -0.64 8.88
C VAL A 43 0.53 -1.91 8.36
N LEU A 44 1.01 -3.10 8.76
CA LEU A 44 0.43 -4.37 8.32
C LEU A 44 -1.02 -4.52 8.80
N PHE A 45 -1.30 -4.11 10.04
CA PHE A 45 -2.67 -4.05 10.56
C PHE A 45 -3.54 -3.12 9.71
N PHE A 46 -3.07 -1.91 9.41
CA PHE A 46 -3.82 -0.95 8.61
C PHE A 46 -4.11 -1.47 7.20
N MET A 47 -3.11 -2.05 6.54
CA MET A 47 -3.28 -2.64 5.21
C MET A 47 -4.28 -3.81 5.24
N LYS A 48 -4.21 -4.68 6.24
CA LYS A 48 -5.10 -5.84 6.35
C LYS A 48 -6.51 -5.43 6.74
N THR A 49 -6.66 -4.76 7.87
CA THR A 49 -7.96 -4.50 8.48
C THR A 49 -8.66 -3.33 7.80
N VAL A 50 -7.97 -2.21 7.59
CA VAL A 50 -8.62 -1.01 7.05
C VAL A 50 -8.73 -1.09 5.53
N LEU A 51 -7.62 -1.25 4.83
CA LEU A 51 -7.63 -1.18 3.36
C LEU A 51 -8.25 -2.41 2.70
N GLN A 52 -7.94 -3.61 3.17
CA GLN A 52 -8.55 -4.84 2.65
C GLN A 52 -9.94 -5.10 3.26
N ASP A 53 -10.03 -5.29 4.58
CA ASP A 53 -11.25 -5.86 5.17
C ASP A 53 -12.41 -4.86 5.23
N HIS A 54 -12.13 -3.57 5.38
CA HIS A 54 -13.17 -2.52 5.42
C HIS A 54 -13.35 -1.78 4.10
N CYS A 55 -12.27 -1.45 3.40
CA CYS A 55 -12.35 -0.68 2.15
C CYS A 55 -12.36 -1.55 0.89
N HIS A 56 -12.01 -2.83 0.98
CA HIS A 56 -11.96 -3.77 -0.14
C HIS A 56 -11.09 -3.30 -1.33
N TRP A 57 -9.98 -2.61 -1.04
CA TRP A 57 -9.07 -2.11 -2.07
C TRP A 57 -8.33 -3.23 -2.81
N PHE A 58 -7.98 -4.28 -2.09
CA PHE A 58 -7.25 -5.45 -2.56
C PHE A 58 -7.47 -6.62 -1.60
N THR A 59 -7.06 -7.82 -2.01
CA THR A 59 -6.73 -8.94 -1.13
C THR A 59 -5.21 -8.97 -0.95
N MET A 60 -4.76 -8.98 0.31
CA MET A 60 -3.35 -8.97 0.67
C MET A 60 -2.87 -10.37 1.05
N HIS A 61 -1.76 -10.78 0.43
CA HIS A 61 -0.96 -11.94 0.84
C HIS A 61 0.41 -11.47 1.29
N VAL A 62 0.89 -12.02 2.40
CA VAL A 62 2.16 -11.64 3.03
C VAL A 62 2.98 -12.89 3.25
N PHE A 63 4.25 -12.83 2.83
CA PHE A 63 5.24 -13.88 3.03
C PHE A 63 6.44 -13.26 3.74
N VAL A 64 6.97 -13.95 4.75
CA VAL A 64 8.15 -13.52 5.49
C VAL A 64 9.26 -14.52 5.20
N ASP A 65 10.39 -14.02 4.74
CA ASP A 65 11.56 -14.84 4.41
C ASP A 65 12.85 -14.05 4.69
N ASP A 66 13.79 -14.63 5.43
CA ASP A 66 15.13 -14.08 5.69
C ASP A 66 15.20 -12.57 6.01
N GLY A 67 14.31 -12.08 6.88
CA GLY A 67 14.27 -10.66 7.27
C GLY A 67 13.68 -9.73 6.22
N TRP A 68 13.04 -10.29 5.20
CA TRP A 68 12.25 -9.59 4.20
C TRP A 68 10.78 -9.96 4.31
N LEU A 69 9.96 -8.99 3.97
CA LEU A 69 8.52 -9.11 3.82
C LEU A 69 8.21 -9.00 2.34
N ARG A 70 7.62 -10.03 1.74
CA ARG A 70 7.06 -9.98 0.39
C ARG A 70 5.55 -9.84 0.48
N VAL A 71 5.00 -8.82 -0.18
CA VAL A 71 3.58 -8.47 -0.14
C VAL A 71 3.02 -8.52 -1.55
N ILE A 72 1.87 -9.20 -1.70
CA ILE A 72 1.09 -9.25 -2.93
C ILE A 72 -0.27 -8.59 -2.65
N LEU A 73 -0.61 -7.57 -3.42
CA LEU A 73 -1.90 -6.88 -3.39
C LEU A 73 -2.69 -7.21 -4.64
N ARG A 74 -3.66 -8.13 -4.55
CA ARG A 74 -4.50 -8.54 -5.69
C ARG A 74 -5.81 -7.77 -5.72
N HIS A 75 -6.26 -7.32 -6.89
CA HIS A 75 -7.48 -6.53 -7.07
C HIS A 75 -8.12 -6.75 -8.45
N GLN A 76 -9.18 -6.01 -8.77
CA GLN A 76 -9.97 -6.19 -10.01
C GLN A 76 -10.16 -4.89 -10.81
N TRP A 77 -9.40 -3.85 -10.47
CA TRP A 77 -9.67 -2.46 -10.87
C TRP A 77 -8.81 -1.94 -12.03
N GLY A 78 -7.99 -2.80 -12.66
CA GLY A 78 -7.17 -2.44 -13.82
C GLY A 78 -5.89 -1.68 -13.49
N ARG A 79 -5.09 -1.42 -14.54
CA ARG A 79 -3.72 -0.90 -14.46
C ARG A 79 -3.59 0.43 -13.71
N LYS A 80 -4.51 1.37 -13.93
CA LYS A 80 -4.46 2.66 -13.23
C LYS A 80 -4.60 2.50 -11.72
N TRP A 81 -5.40 1.54 -11.26
CA TRP A 81 -5.48 1.24 -9.84
C TRP A 81 -4.18 0.60 -9.32
N SER A 82 -3.55 -0.29 -10.08
CA SER A 82 -2.24 -0.85 -9.72
C SER A 82 -1.18 0.23 -9.57
N ARG A 83 -1.14 1.17 -10.50
CA ARG A 83 -0.23 2.32 -10.48
C ARG A 83 -0.48 3.22 -9.27
N TRP A 84 -1.76 3.45 -8.94
CA TRP A 84 -2.16 4.17 -7.74
C TRP A 84 -1.70 3.45 -6.48
N LEU A 85 -1.97 2.14 -6.37
CA LEU A 85 -1.57 1.32 -5.22
C LEU A 85 -0.06 1.31 -5.04
N ARG A 86 0.72 1.14 -6.12
CA ARG A 86 2.18 1.22 -6.06
C ARG A 86 2.65 2.53 -5.44
N ALA A 87 2.20 3.66 -5.98
CA ALA A 87 2.60 4.98 -5.48
C ALA A 87 2.13 5.23 -4.04
N TYR A 88 0.94 4.74 -3.68
CA TYR A 88 0.43 4.81 -2.31
C TYR A 88 1.31 4.01 -1.34
N MET A 89 1.63 2.76 -1.68
CA MET A 89 2.45 1.87 -0.83
C MET A 89 3.89 2.35 -0.71
N GLU A 90 4.45 2.92 -1.78
CA GLU A 90 5.76 3.57 -1.76
C GLU A 90 5.76 4.74 -0.76
N SER A 91 4.79 5.65 -0.88
CA SER A 91 4.68 6.82 -0.01
C SER A 91 4.43 6.43 1.46
N LEU A 92 3.54 5.47 1.70
CA LEU A 92 3.25 4.93 3.04
C LEU A 92 4.52 4.35 3.68
N SER A 93 5.23 3.50 2.95
CA SER A 93 6.43 2.82 3.45
C SER A 93 7.55 3.82 3.76
N LEU A 94 7.78 4.80 2.89
CA LEU A 94 8.74 5.86 3.12
C LEU A 94 8.35 6.73 4.31
N SER A 95 7.07 7.12 4.40
CA SER A 95 6.58 8.06 5.41
C SER A 95 6.59 7.47 6.82
N ILE A 96 6.21 6.20 6.98
CA ILE A 96 6.03 5.58 8.29
C ILE A 96 7.22 4.70 8.65
N LEU A 97 7.66 3.85 7.73
CA LEU A 97 8.71 2.85 7.99
C LEU A 97 10.11 3.38 7.70
N GLN A 98 10.23 4.55 7.06
CA GLN A 98 11.50 5.09 6.55
C GLN A 98 12.24 4.06 5.69
N ALA A 99 11.46 3.31 4.90
CA ALA A 99 11.94 2.21 4.08
C ALA A 99 11.38 2.34 2.66
N SER A 100 12.24 2.20 1.66
CA SER A 100 11.83 2.13 0.26
C SER A 100 11.45 0.69 -0.10
N PRO A 101 10.21 0.41 -0.50
CA PRO A 101 9.85 -0.89 -1.02
C PRO A 101 10.50 -1.14 -2.38
N SER A 102 10.90 -2.39 -2.63
CA SER A 102 11.33 -2.84 -3.96
C SER A 102 10.14 -3.47 -4.68
N PHE A 103 9.63 -2.80 -5.71
CA PHE A 103 8.53 -3.33 -6.52
C PHE A 103 9.06 -4.37 -7.50
N GLU A 104 8.56 -5.60 -7.37
CA GLU A 104 8.90 -6.70 -8.27
C GLU A 104 8.05 -6.65 -9.54
N GLU A 105 6.76 -6.37 -9.38
CA GLU A 105 5.81 -6.40 -10.49
C GLU A 105 4.60 -5.47 -10.24
N GLU A 106 4.14 -4.85 -11.32
CA GLU A 106 2.91 -4.06 -11.41
C GLU A 106 2.14 -4.56 -12.64
N ALA A 107 1.06 -5.31 -12.41
CA ALA A 107 0.19 -5.85 -13.44
C ALA A 107 -1.22 -5.26 -13.32
N ASP A 108 -2.13 -5.58 -14.23
CA ASP A 108 -3.46 -4.96 -14.28
C ASP A 108 -4.35 -5.32 -13.08
N ASP A 109 -4.06 -6.43 -12.40
CA ASP A 109 -4.86 -6.98 -11.31
C ASP A 109 -4.04 -7.26 -10.04
N TYR A 110 -2.75 -6.89 -10.01
CA TYR A 110 -1.95 -6.99 -8.79
C TYR A 110 -0.70 -6.10 -8.77
N VAL A 111 -0.19 -5.88 -7.56
CA VAL A 111 1.11 -5.27 -7.28
C VAL A 111 1.90 -6.16 -6.32
N ILE A 112 3.17 -6.43 -6.63
CA ILE A 112 4.09 -7.19 -5.78
C ILE A 112 5.25 -6.30 -5.37
N PHE A 113 5.53 -6.26 -4.07
CA PHE A 113 6.69 -5.56 -3.54
C PHE A 113 7.29 -6.23 -2.32
N THR A 114 8.55 -5.92 -2.05
CA THR A 114 9.27 -6.35 -0.87
C THR A 114 9.69 -5.18 0.01
N LEU A 115 9.73 -5.43 1.32
CA LEU A 115 10.22 -4.51 2.34
C LEU A 115 11.19 -5.23 3.26
N LYS A 116 12.30 -4.58 3.61
CA LYS A 116 13.23 -5.10 4.61
C LYS A 116 12.63 -4.90 6.01
N ILE A 117 12.56 -5.97 6.78
CA ILE A 117 12.16 -5.91 8.18
C ILE A 117 13.37 -5.43 8.97
N ARG A 118 13.34 -4.19 9.47
CA ARG A 118 14.33 -3.76 10.46
C ARG A 118 14.05 -4.57 11.73
N GLY A 119 14.96 -5.49 12.07
CA GLY A 119 14.88 -6.24 13.33
C GLY A 119 14.75 -5.28 14.50
N LYS A 120 13.96 -5.65 15.51
CA LYS A 120 14.03 -4.99 16.82
C LYS A 120 15.48 -5.11 17.28
N GLY A 121 16.21 -3.99 17.32
CA GLY A 121 17.49 -3.93 17.99
C GLY A 121 17.31 -4.45 19.41
N ALA A 122 18.17 -5.40 19.78
CA ALA A 122 18.29 -5.95 21.12
C ALA A 122 18.52 -4.84 22.17
#